data_AF-A0A8T1WC49-F1
#
_entry.id   AF-A0A8T1WC49-F1
#
_cell.length_a   1.000
_cell.length_b   1.000
_cell.length_c   1.000
_cell.angle_alpha   90.00
_cell.angle_beta   90.00
_cell.angle_gamma   90.00
#
_symmetry.space_group_name_H-M   'P 1'
#
loop_
_entity.id
_entity.type
_entity.pdbx_description
1 polymer ?
#
loop_
_entity_poly.entity_id
_entity_poly.type
_entity_poly.pdbx_seq_one_letter_code
_entity_poly.pdbx_strand_id
1 'polypeptide(L)'
;MRERMQLLAVRTGYPEALQRSHRSSTASARRSTAVVVASESLGAGGAGVSSRDSSYPCHQQRTPEEMAEFSRQCEQRVALTRDKEIQVQRRAQALQQERQTRSQLAGEAAPVRAAQRLRERREKHRRVAEAELEALVDQQESSLEAMNIARMLSPRFQERMAFAPAVAKYSAEDERVKQLLSSTRIGSYYQ
;
A
#
# COMPACT_ATOMS: atom_id res chain seq x y z
N MET A 1 -26.84 -13.67 -6.64
CA MET A 1 -26.52 -12.31 -6.12
C MET A 1 -25.02 -12.01 -6.26
N ARG A 2 -24.47 -12.02 -7.50
CA ARG A 2 -23.03 -11.80 -7.76
C ARG A 2 -22.74 -11.15 -9.14
N GLU A 3 -23.65 -10.32 -9.66
CA GLU A 3 -23.53 -9.79 -11.04
C GLU A 3 -23.83 -8.29 -11.19
N ARG A 4 -23.48 -7.45 -10.19
CA ARG A 4 -23.68 -6.00 -10.30
C ARG A 4 -22.54 -5.14 -9.75
N MET A 5 -21.29 -5.43 -10.13
CA MET A 5 -20.17 -4.50 -9.90
C MET A 5 -19.16 -4.52 -11.03
N GLN A 6 -19.62 -4.36 -12.26
CA GLN A 6 -18.76 -3.96 -13.36
C GLN A 6 -19.59 -3.02 -14.21
N LEU A 7 -19.26 -1.72 -14.18
CA LEU A 7 -19.52 -0.69 -15.18
C LEU A 7 -19.42 0.69 -14.49
N LEU A 8 -18.21 1.21 -14.34
CA LEU A 8 -17.93 2.65 -14.22
C LEU A 8 -16.42 2.86 -14.46
N ALA A 9 -15.99 2.69 -15.70
CA ALA A 9 -14.66 3.10 -16.15
C ALA A 9 -14.75 3.55 -17.62
N VAL A 10 -15.41 4.68 -17.85
CA VAL A 10 -15.36 5.40 -19.13
C VAL A 10 -15.24 6.89 -18.83
N ARG A 11 -14.30 7.52 -19.52
CA ARG A 11 -14.02 8.97 -19.63
C ARG A 11 -13.29 9.64 -18.46
N THR A 12 -11.97 9.65 -18.55
CA THR A 12 -11.23 10.92 -18.71
C THR A 12 -10.07 10.68 -19.69
N GLY A 13 -10.07 11.43 -20.79
CA GLY A 13 -8.98 11.44 -21.75
C GLY A 13 -7.94 12.49 -21.36
N TYR A 14 -6.67 12.09 -21.30
CA TYR A 14 -5.50 12.93 -21.50
C TYR A 14 -4.41 12.07 -22.15
N PRO A 15 -3.58 12.60 -23.05
CA PRO A 15 -2.58 11.83 -23.78
C PRO A 15 -1.35 11.58 -22.89
N GLU A 16 -1.08 10.32 -22.57
CA GLU A 16 0.22 9.89 -22.04
C GLU A 16 1.25 9.90 -23.18
N ALA A 17 2.08 10.92 -23.22
CA ALA A 17 3.30 10.94 -24.00
C ALA A 17 4.51 11.10 -23.07
N LEU A 18 4.88 10.05 -22.34
CA LEU A 18 6.25 9.83 -21.85
C LEU A 18 6.51 8.31 -21.77
N GLN A 19 6.82 7.73 -22.92
CA GLN A 19 7.50 6.44 -22.98
C GLN A 19 9.00 6.60 -22.65
N ARG A 20 9.56 5.55 -22.03
CA ARG A 20 10.98 5.23 -21.76
C ARG A 20 11.48 5.77 -20.41
N SER A 21 11.93 4.94 -19.47
CA SER A 21 13.02 3.97 -19.64
C SER A 21 12.87 2.78 -18.67
N HIS A 22 12.67 1.58 -19.23
CA HIS A 22 12.94 0.33 -18.54
C HIS A 22 14.45 0.14 -18.44
N ARG A 23 15.01 0.22 -17.23
CA ARG A 23 16.29 -0.41 -16.90
C ARG A 23 16.03 -1.52 -15.90
N SER A 24 16.07 -2.74 -16.44
CA SER A 24 16.30 -4.00 -15.75
C SER A 24 17.72 -4.08 -15.17
N SER A 25 17.87 -4.94 -14.16
CA SER A 25 19.12 -5.44 -13.56
C SER A 25 19.76 -4.51 -12.52
N THR A 26 20.04 -4.91 -11.28
CA THR A 26 20.72 -6.15 -10.88
C THR A 26 20.16 -6.78 -9.60
N ALA A 27 19.91 -8.09 -9.65
CA ALA A 27 19.66 -8.93 -8.50
C ALA A 27 20.91 -8.99 -7.60
N SER A 28 20.76 -8.64 -6.32
CA SER A 28 21.76 -8.89 -5.29
C SER A 28 21.50 -10.28 -4.70
N ALA A 29 22.24 -11.27 -5.21
CA ALA A 29 22.34 -12.59 -4.61
C ALA A 29 23.15 -12.49 -3.31
N ARG A 30 22.47 -12.44 -2.16
CA ARG A 30 23.10 -12.57 -0.86
C ARG A 30 23.42 -14.05 -0.63
N ARG A 31 24.71 -14.38 -0.76
CA ARG A 31 25.34 -15.67 -0.44
C ARG A 31 25.02 -16.06 1.01
N SER A 32 24.32 -17.18 1.19
CA SER A 32 24.37 -17.94 2.43
C SER A 32 25.61 -18.81 2.40
N THR A 33 26.53 -18.58 3.33
CA THR A 33 27.69 -19.43 3.59
C THR A 33 27.22 -20.76 4.19
N ALA A 34 27.21 -21.81 3.39
CA ALA A 34 27.15 -23.18 3.89
C ALA A 34 28.54 -23.56 4.41
N VAL A 35 28.64 -23.85 5.70
CA VAL A 35 29.84 -24.44 6.31
C VAL A 35 29.97 -25.85 5.75
N VAL A 36 30.98 -26.05 4.90
CA VAL A 36 31.43 -27.35 4.44
C VAL A 36 32.18 -27.99 5.61
N VAL A 37 31.62 -29.05 6.18
CA VAL A 37 32.38 -29.96 7.04
C VAL A 37 33.20 -30.84 6.12
N ALA A 38 34.52 -30.62 6.17
CA ALA A 38 35.52 -31.33 5.41
C ALA A 38 35.59 -32.80 5.81
N SER A 39 35.79 -33.62 4.79
CA SER A 39 36.11 -35.03 4.85
C SER A 39 37.54 -35.19 5.36
N GLU A 40 37.75 -35.99 6.40
CA GLU A 40 39.05 -36.59 6.69
C GLU A 40 39.05 -38.04 6.18
N SER A 41 39.85 -38.24 5.15
CA SER A 41 40.31 -39.54 4.67
C SER A 41 41.63 -39.89 5.35
N LEU A 42 41.74 -41.07 5.97
CA LEU A 42 42.96 -41.84 6.31
C LEU A 42 42.43 -43.11 7.02
N GLY A 43 42.75 -44.36 6.72
CA GLY A 43 43.56 -45.01 5.72
C GLY A 43 43.61 -46.51 6.08
N ALA A 44 43.72 -47.35 5.05
CA ALA A 44 44.30 -48.69 5.02
C ALA A 44 43.76 -49.81 5.94
N GLY A 45 43.28 -50.87 5.28
CA GLY A 45 43.09 -52.20 5.88
C GLY A 45 42.55 -53.18 4.84
N GLY A 46 43.36 -53.50 3.83
CA GLY A 46 43.00 -54.51 2.84
C GLY A 46 43.09 -55.93 3.40
N ALA A 47 42.06 -56.74 3.15
CA ALA A 47 42.17 -58.19 3.09
C ALA A 47 40.95 -58.77 2.35
N GLY A 48 41.20 -59.57 1.32
CA GLY A 48 40.47 -60.82 1.07
C GLY A 48 39.03 -60.73 0.57
N VAL A 49 38.87 -60.97 -0.72
CA VAL A 49 37.99 -62.00 -1.30
C VAL A 49 37.04 -62.71 -0.32
N SER A 50 35.72 -62.54 -0.50
CA SER A 50 34.70 -63.62 -0.47
C SER A 50 33.36 -63.00 -0.87
N SER A 51 32.88 -63.21 -2.09
CA SER A 51 31.90 -64.26 -2.40
C SER A 51 30.72 -64.29 -1.43
N ARG A 52 29.55 -63.96 -1.99
CA ARG A 52 28.18 -64.34 -1.58
C ARG A 52 27.83 -64.05 -0.13
N ASP A 53 26.95 -63.05 0.04
CA ASP A 53 25.59 -63.30 0.54
C ASP A 53 24.78 -62.01 0.38
N SER A 54 24.11 -61.89 -0.77
CA SER A 54 22.97 -60.97 -0.93
C SER A 54 21.74 -61.66 -0.34
N SER A 55 21.74 -61.78 0.97
CA SER A 55 20.54 -62.13 1.73
C SER A 55 19.85 -60.82 2.09
N TYR A 56 18.88 -60.43 1.28
CA TYR A 56 17.88 -59.45 1.71
C TYR A 56 17.25 -59.98 3.00
N PRO A 57 17.35 -59.30 4.16
CA PRO A 57 16.64 -59.70 5.37
C PRO A 57 15.18 -59.25 5.24
N CYS A 58 14.50 -59.63 4.14
CA CYS A 58 13.12 -59.24 3.89
C CYS A 58 12.12 -60.32 4.29
N HIS A 59 12.56 -61.51 4.72
CA HIS A 59 11.66 -62.60 5.06
C HIS A 59 12.07 -63.38 6.32
N GLN A 60 12.47 -62.68 7.39
CA GLN A 60 12.25 -63.26 8.72
C GLN A 60 10.75 -63.19 8.98
N GLN A 61 10.11 -64.36 9.07
CA GLN A 61 8.70 -64.47 9.46
C GLN A 61 8.59 -63.89 10.88
N ARG A 62 8.19 -62.63 10.96
CA ARG A 62 7.92 -61.96 12.22
C ARG A 62 6.79 -62.70 12.91
N THR A 63 6.92 -62.86 14.22
CA THR A 63 5.82 -63.38 15.01
C THR A 63 4.60 -62.45 14.88
N PRO A 64 3.37 -62.95 15.00
CA PRO A 64 2.18 -62.11 14.92
C PRO A 64 2.21 -60.95 15.94
N GLU A 65 2.88 -61.16 17.08
CA GLU A 65 3.11 -60.14 18.11
C GLU A 65 4.06 -59.03 17.61
N GLU A 66 5.21 -59.39 17.01
CA GLU A 66 6.16 -58.43 16.42
C GLU A 66 5.53 -57.62 15.27
N MET A 67 4.61 -58.22 14.50
CA MET A 67 3.87 -57.49 13.47
C MET A 67 2.92 -56.44 14.06
N ALA A 68 2.24 -56.76 15.16
CA ALA A 68 1.34 -55.84 15.85
C ALA A 68 2.11 -54.70 16.54
N GLU A 69 3.31 -54.97 17.05
CA GLU A 69 4.18 -53.91 17.61
C GLU A 69 4.71 -53.00 16.51
N PHE A 70 5.13 -53.56 15.38
CA PHE A 70 5.61 -52.78 14.25
C PHE A 70 4.50 -51.90 13.65
N SER A 71 3.25 -52.39 13.58
CA SER A 71 2.12 -51.57 13.13
C SER A 71 1.86 -50.41 14.09
N ARG A 72 1.86 -50.65 15.40
CA ARG A 72 1.74 -49.61 16.44
C ARG A 72 2.85 -48.56 16.32
N GLN A 73 4.09 -48.98 16.12
CA GLN A 73 5.21 -48.05 15.92
C GLN A 73 5.05 -47.23 14.63
N CYS A 74 4.58 -47.84 13.55
CA CYS A 74 4.29 -47.12 12.31
C CYS A 74 3.18 -46.08 12.52
N GLU A 75 2.09 -46.45 13.19
CA GLU A 75 0.98 -45.54 13.55
C GLU A 75 1.46 -44.38 14.41
N GLN A 76 2.29 -44.64 15.42
CA GLN A 76 2.90 -43.59 16.25
C GLN A 76 3.76 -42.63 15.44
N ARG A 77 4.61 -43.12 14.52
CA ARG A 77 5.40 -42.25 13.65
C ARG A 77 4.50 -41.39 12.76
N VAL A 78 3.45 -41.96 12.18
CA VAL A 78 2.49 -41.22 11.37
C VAL A 78 1.79 -40.14 12.20
N ALA A 79 1.35 -40.45 13.42
CA ALA A 79 0.74 -39.49 14.34
C ALA A 79 1.69 -38.32 14.66
N LEU A 80 2.93 -38.61 15.03
CA LEU A 80 3.94 -37.58 15.31
C LEU A 80 4.24 -36.69 14.10
N THR A 81 4.22 -37.26 12.90
CA THR A 81 4.47 -36.50 11.66
C THR A 81 3.29 -35.57 11.37
N ARG A 82 2.06 -36.07 11.51
CA ARG A 82 0.83 -35.28 11.39
C ARG A 82 0.79 -34.14 12.41
N ASP A 83 1.17 -34.39 13.66
CA ASP A 83 1.18 -33.36 14.70
C ASP A 83 2.19 -32.26 14.39
N LYS A 84 3.38 -32.62 13.89
CA LYS A 84 4.38 -31.65 13.43
C LYS A 84 3.86 -30.82 12.26
N GLU A 85 3.21 -31.44 11.28
CA GLU A 85 2.59 -30.74 10.15
C GLU A 85 1.50 -29.76 10.63
N ILE A 86 0.62 -30.20 11.53
CA ILE A 86 -0.42 -29.36 12.13
C ILE A 86 0.22 -28.17 12.87
N GLN A 87 1.28 -28.39 13.64
CA GLN A 87 1.99 -27.30 14.32
C GLN A 87 2.63 -26.31 13.35
N VAL A 88 3.26 -26.79 12.27
CA VAL A 88 3.83 -25.94 11.22
C VAL A 88 2.74 -25.12 10.55
N GLN A 89 1.61 -25.73 10.20
CA GLN A 89 0.47 -25.03 9.60
C GLN A 89 -0.10 -23.95 10.54
N ARG A 90 -0.28 -24.26 11.83
CA ARG A 90 -0.73 -23.28 12.83
C ARG A 90 0.22 -22.10 12.94
N ARG A 91 1.54 -22.35 12.98
CA ARG A 91 2.55 -21.29 13.00
C ARG A 91 2.53 -20.45 11.73
N ALA A 92 2.39 -21.08 10.56
CA ALA A 92 2.29 -20.37 9.29
C ALA A 92 1.05 -19.47 9.24
N GLN A 93 -0.11 -19.97 9.69
CA GLN A 93 -1.34 -19.18 9.79
C GLN A 93 -1.21 -18.01 10.76
N ALA A 94 -0.62 -18.23 11.94
CA ALA A 94 -0.38 -17.15 12.91
C ALA A 94 0.51 -16.04 12.33
N LEU A 95 1.58 -16.40 11.63
CA LEU A 95 2.45 -15.43 10.95
C LEU A 95 1.73 -14.69 9.83
N GLN A 96 0.84 -15.34 9.09
CA GLN A 96 0.02 -14.68 8.07
C GLN A 96 -0.95 -13.68 8.69
N GLN A 97 -1.62 -14.05 9.78
CA GLN A 97 -2.51 -13.16 10.51
C GLN A 97 -1.77 -11.94 11.05
N GLU A 98 -0.59 -12.12 11.66
CA GLU A 98 0.24 -11.02 12.14
C GLU A 98 0.66 -10.06 11.01
N ARG A 99 1.01 -10.60 9.84
CA ARG A 99 1.32 -9.76 8.67
C ARG A 99 0.11 -8.99 8.17
N GLN A 100 -1.06 -9.62 8.14
CA GLN A 100 -2.31 -8.98 7.73
C GLN A 100 -2.69 -7.86 8.69
N THR A 101 -2.64 -8.09 10.01
CA THR A 101 -2.96 -7.05 11.00
C THR A 101 -2.00 -5.88 10.92
N ARG A 102 -0.68 -6.13 10.78
CA ARG A 102 0.31 -5.07 10.53
C ARG A 102 0.01 -4.28 9.25
N SER A 103 -0.36 -4.97 8.18
CA SER A 103 -0.73 -4.33 6.91
C SER A 103 -2.00 -3.50 7.02
N GLN A 104 -3.01 -3.97 7.75
CA GLN A 104 -4.26 -3.25 7.97
C GLN A 104 -4.01 -1.96 8.76
N LEU A 105 -3.30 -2.05 9.88
CA LEU A 105 -2.93 -0.88 10.69
C LEU A 105 -2.10 0.14 9.90
N ALA A 106 -1.17 -0.33 9.07
CA ALA A 106 -0.40 0.54 8.18
C ALA A 106 -1.28 1.17 7.10
N GLY A 107 -2.24 0.42 6.54
CA GLY A 107 -3.19 0.89 5.55
C GLY A 107 -4.15 1.95 6.09
N GLU A 108 -4.64 1.78 7.32
CA GLU A 108 -5.52 2.74 8.00
C GLU A 108 -4.81 4.07 8.30
N ALA A 109 -3.52 4.01 8.69
CA ALA A 109 -2.73 5.21 8.98
C ALA A 109 -2.19 5.91 7.72
N ALA A 110 -2.08 5.21 6.59
CA ALA A 110 -1.54 5.73 5.33
C ALA A 110 -2.29 6.97 4.79
N PRO A 111 -3.63 7.00 4.67
CA PRO A 111 -4.35 8.16 4.12
C PRO A 111 -4.18 9.40 5.01
N VAL A 112 -4.21 9.23 6.34
CA VAL A 112 -4.00 10.34 7.28
C VAL A 112 -2.60 10.93 7.12
N ARG A 113 -1.56 10.08 7.05
CA ARG A 113 -0.19 10.53 6.79
C ARG A 113 -0.03 11.20 5.42
N ALA A 114 -0.70 10.69 4.39
CA ALA A 114 -0.70 11.32 3.06
C ALA A 114 -1.35 12.71 3.08
N ALA A 115 -2.49 12.85 3.77
CA ALA A 115 -3.16 14.13 3.96
C ALA A 115 -2.30 15.12 4.75
N GLN A 116 -1.61 14.66 5.81
CA GLN A 116 -0.65 15.46 6.57
C GLN A 116 0.48 15.97 5.67
N ARG A 117 1.11 15.11 4.86
CA ARG A 117 2.15 15.51 3.90
C ARG A 117 1.67 16.57 2.91
N LEU A 118 0.43 16.45 2.41
CA LEU A 118 -0.16 17.45 1.53
C LEU A 118 -0.37 18.79 2.24
N ARG A 119 -0.86 18.77 3.49
CA ARG A 119 -1.03 19.98 4.30
C ARG A 119 0.32 20.65 4.58
N GLU A 120 1.31 19.89 5.06
CA GLU A 120 2.66 20.37 5.31
C GLU A 120 3.30 20.98 4.05
N ARG A 121 3.13 20.35 2.89
CA ARG A 121 3.63 20.90 1.62
C ARG A 121 2.96 22.23 1.30
N ARG A 122 1.63 22.32 1.43
CA ARG A 122 0.88 23.57 1.22
C ARG A 122 1.31 24.66 2.19
N GLU A 123 1.50 24.32 3.46
CA GLU A 123 1.97 25.24 4.49
C GLU A 123 3.37 25.74 4.19
N LYS A 124 4.29 24.87 3.75
CA LYS A 124 5.64 25.30 3.32
C LYS A 124 5.56 26.28 2.16
N HIS A 125 4.78 25.97 1.11
CA HIS A 125 4.59 26.91 0.01
C HIS A 125 3.99 28.25 0.48
N ARG A 126 3.03 28.21 1.41
CA ARG A 126 2.46 29.43 2.00
C ARG A 126 3.52 30.24 2.76
N ARG A 127 4.35 29.59 3.57
CA ARG A 127 5.42 30.26 4.33
C ARG A 127 6.47 30.89 3.42
N VAL A 128 6.84 30.20 2.33
CA VAL A 128 7.78 30.76 1.35
C VAL A 128 7.18 32.00 0.68
N ALA A 129 5.93 31.92 0.21
CA ALA A 129 5.25 33.07 -0.36
C ALA A 129 5.09 34.23 0.64
N GLU A 130 4.79 33.94 1.91
CA GLU A 130 4.73 34.95 2.97
C GLU A 130 6.08 35.62 3.22
N ALA A 131 7.18 34.86 3.24
CA ALA A 131 8.53 35.40 3.41
C ALA A 131 8.98 36.23 2.19
N GLU A 132 8.63 35.82 0.98
CA GLU A 132 8.87 36.61 -0.23
C GLU A 132 8.13 37.95 -0.19
N LEU A 133 6.89 37.97 0.30
CA LEU A 133 6.13 39.21 0.49
C LEU A 133 6.75 40.11 1.56
N GLU A 134 7.16 39.54 2.69
CA GLU A 134 7.82 40.29 3.77
C GLU A 134 9.12 40.95 3.26
N ALA A 135 9.92 40.23 2.47
CA ALA A 135 11.11 40.81 1.84
C ALA A 135 10.80 41.99 0.90
N LEU A 136 9.68 41.94 0.15
CA LEU A 136 9.26 43.05 -0.71
C LEU A 136 8.78 44.26 0.09
N VAL A 137 8.11 44.02 1.23
CA VAL A 137 7.65 45.05 2.16
C VAL A 137 8.84 45.72 2.85
N ASP A 138 9.82 44.95 3.31
CA ASP A 138 11.02 45.44 3.98
C ASP A 138 11.93 46.28 3.07
N GLN A 139 11.87 46.06 1.76
CA GLN A 139 12.58 46.86 0.77
C GLN A 139 11.99 48.27 0.56
N GLN A 140 10.75 48.53 1.02
CA GLN A 140 10.12 49.83 0.81
C GLN A 140 10.51 50.81 1.93
N GLU A 141 10.98 52.00 1.54
CA GLU A 141 11.27 53.09 2.47
C GLU A 141 9.98 53.75 3.01
N SER A 142 8.89 53.68 2.24
CA SER A 142 7.57 54.23 2.58
C SER A 142 6.64 53.16 3.16
N SER A 143 6.17 53.39 4.38
CA SER A 143 5.23 52.49 5.06
C SER A 143 3.88 52.38 4.35
N LEU A 144 3.44 53.42 3.65
CA LEU A 144 2.18 53.43 2.91
C LEU A 144 2.26 52.54 1.66
N GLU A 145 3.39 52.58 0.96
CA GLU A 145 3.64 51.75 -0.22
C GLU A 145 3.80 50.28 0.16
N ALA A 146 4.55 50.01 1.23
CA ALA A 146 4.70 48.68 1.81
C ALA A 146 3.34 48.05 2.15
N MET A 147 2.45 48.84 2.75
CA MET A 147 1.10 48.39 3.11
C MET A 147 0.21 48.15 1.88
N ASN A 148 0.33 48.98 0.83
CA ASN A 148 -0.40 48.77 -0.42
C ASN A 148 0.04 47.48 -1.13
N ILE A 149 1.35 47.21 -1.19
CA ILE A 149 1.91 45.96 -1.75
C ILE A 149 1.39 44.76 -0.96
N ALA A 150 1.45 44.82 0.37
CA ALA A 150 0.93 43.77 1.24
C ALA A 150 -0.56 43.52 0.98
N ARG A 151 -1.37 44.57 0.79
CA ARG A 151 -2.81 44.45 0.52
C ARG A 151 -3.12 43.84 -0.84
N MET A 152 -2.38 44.19 -1.89
CA MET A 152 -2.60 43.64 -3.23
C MET A 152 -2.19 42.19 -3.36
N LEU A 153 -1.10 41.79 -2.69
CA LEU A 153 -0.50 40.48 -2.90
C LEU A 153 -0.86 39.44 -1.82
N SER A 154 -1.19 39.87 -0.60
CA SER A 154 -1.51 38.94 0.48
C SER A 154 -3.01 38.63 0.51
N PRO A 155 -3.41 37.35 0.38
CA PRO A 155 -4.80 36.94 0.57
C PRO A 155 -5.33 37.24 1.98
N ARG A 156 -4.45 37.52 2.96
CA ARG A 156 -4.84 37.89 4.33
C ARG A 156 -5.53 39.25 4.39
N PHE A 157 -5.14 40.17 3.52
CA PHE A 157 -5.67 41.54 3.46
C PHE A 157 -6.74 41.72 2.40
N GLN A 158 -7.11 40.64 1.69
CA GLN A 158 -8.21 40.66 0.76
C GLN A 158 -9.52 40.93 1.52
N GLU A 159 -10.13 42.08 1.27
CA GLU A 159 -11.43 42.42 1.85
C GLU A 159 -12.45 41.38 1.44
N ARG A 160 -12.96 40.63 2.41
CA ARG A 160 -14.04 39.67 2.20
C ARG A 160 -15.35 40.43 2.12
N MET A 161 -15.67 40.93 0.94
CA MET A 161 -17.01 41.42 0.62
C MET A 161 -17.98 40.23 0.65
N ALA A 162 -18.65 40.03 1.78
CA ALA A 162 -19.74 39.08 1.88
C ALA A 162 -20.95 39.69 1.17
N PHE A 163 -21.16 39.30 -0.10
CA PHE A 163 -22.37 39.66 -0.80
C PHE A 163 -23.54 38.96 -0.13
N ALA A 164 -24.32 39.71 0.66
CA ALA A 164 -25.61 39.26 1.16
C ALA A 164 -26.57 39.25 -0.04
N PRO A 165 -27.00 38.08 -0.55
CA PRO A 165 -27.94 38.06 -1.65
C PRO A 165 -29.24 38.71 -1.19
N ALA A 166 -29.74 39.68 -1.97
CA ALA A 166 -31.00 40.37 -1.70
C ALA A 166 -32.20 39.41 -1.67
N VAL A 167 -32.05 38.23 -2.28
CA VAL A 167 -33.02 37.15 -2.29
C VAL A 167 -32.41 35.93 -1.60
N ALA A 168 -33.13 35.38 -0.62
CA ALA A 168 -32.69 34.17 0.06
C ALA A 168 -32.66 33.00 -0.93
N LYS A 169 -31.60 32.19 -0.87
CA LYS A 169 -31.46 30.99 -1.73
C LYS A 169 -32.63 30.04 -1.46
N TYR A 170 -33.28 29.57 -2.52
CA TYR A 170 -34.46 28.69 -2.46
C TYR A 170 -35.74 29.34 -1.89
N SER A 171 -35.86 30.67 -1.90
CA SER A 171 -37.14 31.33 -1.64
C SER A 171 -38.04 31.33 -2.88
N ALA A 172 -39.34 31.60 -2.69
CA ALA A 172 -40.28 31.77 -3.79
C ALA A 172 -39.85 32.89 -4.76
N GLU A 173 -39.18 33.93 -4.24
CA GLU A 173 -38.60 35.00 -5.06
C GLU A 173 -37.39 34.53 -5.88
N ASP A 174 -36.57 33.61 -5.35
CA ASP A 174 -35.43 33.03 -6.08
C ASP A 174 -35.93 32.21 -7.29
N GLU A 175 -37.00 31.43 -7.11
CA GLU A 175 -37.64 30.69 -8.20
C GLU A 175 -38.24 31.63 -9.24
N ARG A 176 -38.92 32.71 -8.81
CA ARG A 176 -39.48 33.73 -9.71
C ARG A 176 -38.39 34.42 -10.53
N VAL A 177 -37.27 34.79 -9.90
CA VAL A 177 -36.13 35.41 -10.59
C VAL A 177 -35.52 34.44 -11.61
N LYS A 178 -35.34 33.17 -11.27
CA LYS A 178 -34.87 32.13 -12.21
C LYS A 178 -35.81 31.92 -13.39
N GLN A 179 -37.13 31.97 -13.16
CA GLN A 179 -38.13 31.87 -14.22
C GLN A 179 -38.11 33.10 -15.14
N LEU A 180 -37.98 34.31 -14.58
CA LEU A 180 -37.85 35.53 -15.37
C LEU A 180 -36.60 35.47 -16.25
N LEU A 181 -35.43 35.23 -15.66
CA LEU A 181 -34.15 35.18 -16.35
C LEU A 181 -34.06 34.07 -17.40
N SER A 182 -34.77 32.95 -17.22
CA SER A 182 -34.81 31.86 -18.20
C SER A 182 -35.79 32.14 -19.36
N SER A 183 -36.69 33.11 -19.20
CA SER A 183 -37.57 33.53 -20.30
C SER A 183 -36.82 34.51 -21.22
N THR A 184 -36.63 34.11 -22.48
CA THR A 184 -36.00 34.92 -23.53
C THR A 184 -36.83 36.16 -23.94
N ARG A 185 -37.97 36.41 -23.29
CA ARG A 185 -38.96 37.44 -23.59
C ARG A 185 -38.97 38.62 -22.62
N ILE A 186 -37.91 38.82 -21.84
CA ILE A 186 -37.78 40.05 -21.05
C ILE A 186 -37.40 41.20 -22.00
N GLY A 187 -38.36 42.07 -22.33
CA GLY A 187 -38.10 43.31 -23.07
C GLY A 187 -38.88 43.55 -24.37
N SER A 188 -39.85 42.70 -24.75
CA SER A 188 -40.64 42.89 -25.98
C SER A 188 -41.74 43.96 -25.90
N TYR A 189 -41.56 45.01 -25.08
CA TYR A 189 -42.53 46.11 -24.95
C TYR A 189 -42.29 47.25 -25.95
N TYR A 190 -41.22 47.18 -26.75
CA TYR A 190 -40.92 48.14 -27.81
C TYR A 190 -40.54 47.43 -29.12
N GLN A 191 -41.41 46.52 -29.58
CA GLN A 191 -41.37 46.02 -30.96
C GLN A 191 -42.68 46.31 -31.66
#